data_AF-A0A6H5HQF2-F1
#
_entry.id   AF-A0A6H5HQF2-F1
#
_cell.length_a   1.000
_cell.length_b   1.000
_cell.length_c   1.000
_cell.angle_alpha   90.00
_cell.angle_beta   90.00
_cell.angle_gamma   90.00
#
_symmetry.space_group_name_H-M   'P 1'
#
loop_
_entity.id
_entity.type
_entity.pdbx_description
1 polymer ?
#
loop_
_entity_poly.entity_id
_entity_poly.type
_entity_poly.pdbx_seq_one_letter_code
_entity_poly.pdbx_strand_id
1 'polypeptide(L)' 'MNVGVAPSGEGGACNAAAFLQEFVPPNTADWMHVDIKGVAVIPSSAASSAACPAYLRPGMSGRPTRTLIEFLSQ' A
#
# COMPACT_ATOMS: atom_id res chain seq x y z
N MET A 1 12.84 15.59 -9.10
CA MET A 1 12.97 15.22 -7.67
C MET A 1 12.15 13.95 -7.46
N ASN A 2 12.64 12.99 -6.65
CA ASN A 2 11.96 11.72 -6.35
C ASN A 2 11.39 11.66 -4.92
N VAL A 3 11.26 12.82 -4.26
CA VAL A 3 10.69 12.99 -2.92
C VAL A 3 9.94 14.34 -2.90
N GLY A 4 8.85 14.41 -2.14
CA GLY A 4 8.03 15.62 -2.02
C GLY A 4 8.73 16.75 -1.27
N VAL A 5 8.30 17.98 -1.52
CA VAL A 5 8.86 19.22 -0.93
C VAL A 5 8.22 19.61 0.40
N ALA A 6 7.15 18.92 0.80
CA ALA A 6 6.48 19.16 2.08
C ALA A 6 7.44 18.92 3.26
N PRO A 7 7.19 19.53 4.44
CA PRO A 7 7.93 19.25 5.66
C PRO A 7 8.09 17.75 5.90
N SER A 8 9.21 17.37 6.53
CA SER A 8 9.58 15.96 6.71
C SER A 8 8.45 15.15 7.36
N GLY A 9 7.90 14.20 6.63
CA GLY A 9 6.90 13.25 7.12
C GLY A 9 5.47 13.50 6.62
N GLU A 10 5.20 14.62 5.95
CA GLU A 10 3.85 14.93 5.46
C GLU A 10 3.59 14.34 4.06
N GLY A 11 2.46 13.63 3.92
CA GLY A 11 1.95 13.20 2.61
C GLY A 11 2.84 12.21 1.85
N GLY A 12 3.76 11.50 2.52
CA GLY A 12 4.74 10.62 1.85
C GLY A 12 4.13 9.61 0.86
N ALA A 13 3.04 8.94 1.25
CA ALA A 13 2.33 8.00 0.37
C ALA A 13 1.66 8.71 -0.82
N CYS A 14 1.00 9.86 -0.60
CA CYS A 14 0.35 10.63 -1.65
C CYS A 14 1.36 11.23 -2.65
N ASN A 15 2.50 11.72 -2.15
CA ASN A 15 3.58 12.24 -2.99
C ASN A 15 4.21 11.12 -3.85
N ALA A 16 4.39 9.92 -3.28
CA ALA A 16 4.85 8.77 -4.05
C ALA A 16 3.83 8.36 -5.12
N ALA A 17 2.53 8.34 -4.80
CA ALA A 17 1.47 8.05 -5.76
C ALA A 17 1.45 9.08 -6.92
N ALA A 18 1.55 10.37 -6.60
CA ALA A 18 1.65 11.43 -7.60
C ALA A 18 2.90 11.27 -8.49
N PHE A 19 4.05 10.93 -7.89
CA PHE A 19 5.26 10.64 -8.66
C PHE A 19 5.08 9.46 -9.62
N LEU A 20 4.40 8.39 -9.20
CA LEU A 20 4.11 7.23 -10.07
C LEU A 20 3.15 7.58 -11.20
N GLN A 21 2.22 8.51 -10.96
CA GLN A 21 1.23 8.96 -11.96
C GLN A 21 1.89 9.63 -13.17
N GLU A 22 3.03 10.31 -13.00
CA GLU A 22 3.77 10.93 -14.10
C GLU A 22 4.27 9.94 -15.16
N PHE A 23 4.32 8.64 -14.82
CA PHE A 23 4.73 7.56 -15.73
C PHE A 23 3.55 6.79 -16.32
N VAL A 24 2.31 7.15 -15.98
CA VAL A 24 1.10 6.54 -16.52
C VAL A 24 0.80 7.15 -17.89
N PRO A 25 0.53 6.35 -18.94
CA PRO A 25 0.22 6.90 -20.26
C PRO A 25 -1.00 7.83 -20.23
N PRO A 26 -1.02 8.94 -20.99
CA PRO A 26 -2.08 9.94 -20.95
C PRO A 26 -3.50 9.42 -21.22
N ASN A 27 -3.61 8.29 -21.92
CA ASN A 27 -4.88 7.68 -22.33
C ASN A 27 -5.28 6.48 -21.44
N THR A 28 -4.59 6.26 -20.32
CA THR A 28 -4.95 5.21 -19.37
C THR A 28 -5.99 5.75 -18.39
N ALA A 29 -7.26 5.42 -18.63
CA ALA A 29 -8.36 5.79 -17.73
C ALA A 29 -8.38 4.95 -16.44
N ASP A 30 -7.95 3.69 -16.53
CA ASP A 30 -8.04 2.73 -15.42
C ASP A 30 -6.65 2.42 -14.86
N TRP A 31 -6.23 3.18 -13.86
CA TRP A 31 -4.99 2.95 -13.12
C TRP A 31 -5.21 3.03 -11.61
N MET A 32 -4.58 2.11 -10.89
CA MET A 32 -4.63 2.04 -9.44
C MET A 32 -3.24 1.78 -8.86
N HIS A 33 -2.83 2.62 -7.92
CA HIS A 33 -1.68 2.38 -7.05
C HIS A 33 -2.17 1.90 -5.68
N VAL A 34 -1.63 0.79 -5.19
CA VAL A 34 -1.98 0.21 -3.89
C VAL A 34 -0.72 0.17 -3.02
N ASP A 35 -0.60 1.08 -2.05
CA ASP A 35 0.50 1.06 -1.07
C ASP A 35 0.21 0.04 0.03
N ILE A 36 1.01 -1.03 0.06
CA ILE A 36 0.85 -2.17 0.98
C ILE A 36 1.84 -2.16 2.14
N LYS A 37 2.64 -1.09 2.31
CA LYS A 37 3.71 -1.06 3.33
C LYS A 37 3.18 -1.34 4.74
N GLY A 38 2.04 -0.76 5.10
CA GLY A 38 1.43 -0.91 6.42
C GLY A 38 0.86 -2.30 6.71
N VAL A 39 0.65 -3.13 5.68
CA VAL A 39 0.07 -4.47 5.84
C VAL A 39 1.05 -5.59 5.53
N ALA A 40 2.24 -5.28 5.00
CA ALA A 40 3.18 -6.29 4.49
C ALA A 40 3.64 -7.30 5.55
N VAL A 41 3.85 -6.87 6.80
CA VAL A 41 4.39 -7.69 7.88
C VAL A 41 3.42 -7.73 9.06
N ILE A 42 3.16 -8.94 9.55
CA ILE A 42 2.51 -9.20 10.84
C ILE A 42 3.61 -9.20 11.91
N PRO A 43 3.61 -8.24 12.86
CA PRO A 43 4.60 -8.18 13.93
C PRO A 43 4.52 -9.40 14.85
N SER A 44 5.66 -9.79 15.42
CA SER A 44 5.75 -10.88 16.41
C SER A 44 5.22 -10.50 17.79
N SER A 45 5.14 -9.20 18.09
CA SER A 45 4.51 -8.65 19.28
C SER A 45 3.32 -7.79 18.90
N ALA A 46 2.25 -7.87 19.69
CA ALA A 46 0.99 -7.13 19.46
C ALA A 46 1.11 -5.60 19.71
N ALA A 47 2.31 -5.03 19.55
CA ALA A 47 2.64 -3.67 19.98
C ALA A 47 2.46 -2.59 18.89
N SER A 48 2.01 -2.94 17.67
CA SER A 48 1.71 -1.92 16.64
C SER A 48 0.23 -1.93 16.26
N SER A 49 -0.30 -0.72 16.06
CA SER A 49 -1.72 -0.34 15.98
C SER A 49 -2.50 -0.82 14.75
N ALA A 50 -1.95 -1.75 13.97
CA ALA A 50 -2.72 -2.46 12.96
C ALA A 50 -3.12 -3.82 13.55
N ALA A 51 -4.40 -3.96 13.91
CA ALA A 51 -4.95 -5.20 14.44
C ALA A 51 -4.51 -6.38 13.56
N CYS A 52 -3.60 -7.19 14.08
CA CYS A 52 -3.12 -8.38 13.39
C CYS A 52 -4.32 -9.32 13.25
N PRO A 53 -4.68 -9.74 12.03
CA PRO A 53 -5.80 -10.64 11.89
C PRO A 53 -5.50 -11.95 12.64
N ALA A 54 -6.43 -12.42 13.46
CA ALA A 54 -6.25 -13.62 14.30
C ALA A 54 -5.91 -14.90 13.50
N TYR A 55 -6.19 -14.90 12.20
CA TYR A 55 -5.91 -15.99 11.28
C TYR A 55 -4.50 -15.96 10.66
N LEU A 56 -3.68 -14.95 10.93
CA LEU A 56 -2.30 -14.85 10.43
C LEU A 56 -1.28 -14.95 11.56
N ARG A 57 -0.23 -15.76 11.33
CA ARG A 57 0.94 -15.84 12.21
C ARG A 57 1.93 -14.70 11.91
N PRO A 58 2.85 -14.37 12.83
CA PRO A 58 3.91 -13.40 12.58
C PRO A 58 4.73 -13.72 11.32
N GLY A 59 5.12 -12.69 10.58
CA GLY A 59 5.85 -12.82 9.31
C GLY A 59 5.20 -12.03 8.17
N MET A 60 5.52 -12.37 6.92
CA MET A 60 4.92 -11.72 5.74
C MET A 60 3.43 -12.08 5.62
N SER A 61 2.57 -11.07 5.50
CA SER A 61 1.11 -11.27 5.54
C SER A 61 0.50 -11.74 4.22
N GLY A 62 1.15 -11.43 3.08
CA GLY A 62 0.59 -11.63 1.74
C GLY A 62 -0.66 -10.76 1.45
N ARG A 63 -0.95 -9.73 2.25
CA ARG A 63 -2.10 -8.85 2.01
C ARG A 63 -1.74 -7.82 0.93
N PRO A 64 -2.66 -7.46 0.01
CA PRO A 64 -4.10 -7.79 -0.03
C PRO A 64 -4.47 -8.83 -1.11
N THR A 65 -3.72 -9.93 -1.28
CA THR A 65 -3.96 -10.90 -2.38
C THR A 65 -5.41 -11.35 -2.53
N ARG A 66 -6.11 -11.67 -1.43
CA ARG A 66 -7.53 -12.07 -1.51
C ARG A 66 -8.42 -10.97 -2.07
N THR A 67 -8.23 -9.71 -1.66
CA THR A 67 -9.01 -8.58 -2.18
C THR A 67 -8.81 -8.38 -3.68
N LEU A 68 -7.58 -8.57 -4.17
CA LEU A 68 -7.29 -8.50 -5.61
C LEU A 68 -7.96 -9.65 -6.38
N ILE A 69 -7.97 -10.86 -5.82
CA ILE A 69 -8.67 -12.02 -6.41
C ILE A 69 -10.18 -11.74 -6.50
N GLU A 70 -10.78 -11.24 -5.41
CA GLU A 70 -12.22 -10.93 -5.40
C GLU A 70 -12.57 -9.81 -6.39
N PHE A 71 -11.76 -8.74 -6.46
CA PHE A 71 -11.95 -7.65 -7.42
C PHE A 71 -11.94 -8.14 -8.88
N LEU A 72 -11.04 -9.06 -9.22
CA LEU A 72 -10.97 -9.66 -10.56
C LEU A 72 -12.08 -10.66 -10.86
N SER A 73 -12.82 -11.12 -9.84
CA SER A 73 -13.86 -12.13 -9.97
C SER A 73 -15.29 -11.56 -10.11
N GLN A 74 -15.46 -10.26 -9.88
CA GLN A 74 -16.72 -9.54 -10.07
C GLN A 74 -16.87 -9.05 -11.52
#